data_AF-A0A6V8K4P4-F1
#
_entry.id   AF-A0A6V8K4P4-F1
#
_cell.length_a   1.000
_cell.length_b   1.000
_cell.length_c   1.000
_cell.angle_alpha   90.00
_cell.angle_beta   90.00
_cell.angle_gamma   90.00
#
_symmetry.space_group_name_H-M   'P 1'
#
loop_
_entity.id
_entity.type
_entity.pdbx_description
1 polymer ?
#
loop_
_entity_poly.entity_id
_entity_poly.type
_entity_poly.pdbx_seq_one_letter_code
_entity_poly.pdbx_strand_id
1 'polypeptide(L)' 'MLYDCPECGLPAEVTTVGDARGTDGPVEVVRVRCAAAHWFLGPGEALRRLLPDPRSSSSRR' A
#
# COMPACT_ATOMS: atom_id res chain seq x y z
N MET A 1 -4.41 1.31 7.12
CA MET A 1 -3.00 1.13 6.74
C MET A 1 -2.73 2.04 5.55
N LEU A 2 -1.71 2.91 5.64
CA LEU A 2 -1.30 3.80 4.55
C LEU A 2 -0.06 3.24 3.85
N TYR A 3 -0.06 3.30 2.52
CA TYR A 3 1.03 2.86 1.63
C TYR A 3 1.52 4.06 0.83
N ASP A 4 2.79 4.07 0.38
CA ASP A 4 3.21 5.07 -0.60
C ASP A 4 2.72 4.70 -1.99
N CYS A 5 2.32 5.72 -2.73
CA CYS A 5 2.07 5.59 -4.15
C CYS A 5 3.41 5.50 -4.88
N PRO A 6 3.70 4.42 -5.62
CA PRO A 6 4.95 4.29 -6.36
C PRO A 6 5.09 5.31 -7.50
N GLU A 7 3.99 5.92 -7.98
CA GLU A 7 4.05 6.95 -9.02
C GLU A 7 4.39 8.35 -8.50
N CYS A 8 3.83 8.75 -7.35
CA CYS A 8 3.92 10.14 -6.88
C CYS A 8 4.43 10.30 -5.44
N GLY A 9 4.66 9.19 -4.71
CA GLY A 9 5.13 9.19 -3.32
C GLY A 9 4.09 9.67 -2.30
N LEU A 10 2.86 9.96 -2.72
CA LEU A 10 1.79 10.41 -1.82
C LEU A 10 1.21 9.26 -0.99
N PRO A 11 0.63 9.56 0.19
CA PRO A 11 -0.11 8.59 0.98
C PRO A 11 -1.28 8.00 0.19
N ALA A 12 -1.34 6.67 0.20
CA ALA A 12 -2.37 5.85 -0.42
C ALA A 12 -3.07 4.98 0.61
N GLU A 13 -4.39 5.01 0.58
CA GLU A 13 -5.24 4.23 1.47
C GLU A 13 -5.70 2.95 0.77
N VAL A 14 -5.74 1.85 1.53
CA VAL A 14 -6.34 0.60 1.05
C VAL A 14 -7.84 0.77 0.97
N THR A 15 -8.39 0.67 -0.24
CA THR A 15 -9.83 0.72 -0.48
C THR A 15 -10.45 -0.67 -0.50
N THR A 16 -9.68 -1.70 -0.89
CA THR A 16 -10.19 -3.06 -1.07
C THR A 16 -9.06 -4.05 -0.87
N VAL A 17 -9.34 -5.15 -0.17
CA VAL A 17 -8.46 -6.32 -0.07
C VAL A 17 -9.24 -7.50 -0.63
N GLY A 18 -8.64 -8.27 -1.51
CA GLY A 18 -9.28 -9.45 -2.08
C GLY A 18 -8.26 -10.47 -2.56
N ASP A 19 -8.70 -11.70 -2.73
CA ASP A 19 -7.94 -12.72 -3.43
C ASP A 19 -8.11 -12.52 -4.94
N ALA A 20 -7.00 -12.39 -5.65
CA ALA A 20 -6.98 -12.58 -7.09
C ALA A 20 -6.57 -14.02 -7.37
N ARG A 21 -7.31 -14.70 -8.25
CA ARG A 21 -6.83 -15.96 -8.83
C ARG A 21 -5.72 -15.65 -9.83
N GLY A 22 -4.49 -15.64 -9.33
CA GLY A 22 -3.30 -15.62 -10.17
C GLY A 22 -3.11 -16.97 -10.87
N THR A 23 -2.21 -16.99 -11.83
CA THR A 23 -1.80 -18.24 -12.53
C THR A 23 -1.04 -19.20 -11.62
N ASP A 24 -0.43 -18.70 -10.54
CA ASP A 24 0.34 -19.46 -9.56
C ASP A 24 -0.47 -19.82 -8.29
N GLY A 25 -1.76 -19.47 -8.28
CA GLY A 25 -2.65 -19.67 -7.13
C GLY A 25 -3.30 -18.38 -6.62
N PRO A 26 -4.06 -18.47 -5.51
CA PRO A 26 -4.69 -17.30 -4.91
C PRO A 26 -3.61 -16.36 -4.35
N VAL A 27 -3.56 -15.14 -4.87
CA VAL A 27 -2.68 -14.07 -4.38
C VAL A 27 -3.51 -12.98 -3.74
N GLU A 28 -3.13 -12.58 -2.53
CA GLU A 28 -3.76 -11.46 -1.84
C GLU A 28 -3.38 -10.16 -2.56
N VAL A 29 -4.36 -9.56 -3.23
CA VAL A 29 -4.21 -8.26 -3.87
C VAL A 29 -4.90 -7.19 -3.04
N VAL A 30 -4.24 -6.06 -2.94
CA VAL A 30 -4.81 -4.87 -2.33
C VAL A 30 -4.95 -3.79 -3.38
N ARG A 31 -6.10 -3.14 -3.36
CA ARG A 31 -6.37 -1.94 -4.14
C ARG A 31 -6.14 -0.75 -3.24
N VAL A 32 -5.21 0.11 -3.65
CA VAL A 32 -4.92 1.37 -2.96
C VAL A 32 -5.26 2.55 -3.85
N ARG A 33 -5.72 3.64 -3.22
CA ARG A 33 -5.97 4.92 -3.88
C ARG A 33 -5.21 6.02 -3.15
N CYS A 34 -4.37 6.75 -3.87
CA CYS A 34 -3.61 7.86 -3.30
C CYS A 34 -4.41 9.17 -3.23
N ALA A 35 -3.91 10.15 -2.47
CA ALA A 35 -4.50 11.49 -2.40
C ALA A 35 -4.61 12.19 -3.78
N ALA A 36 -3.68 11.93 -4.71
CA ALA A 36 -3.77 12.39 -6.11
C ALA A 36 -4.74 11.56 -6.99
N ALA A 37 -5.53 10.67 -6.40
CA ALA A 37 -6.48 9.78 -7.06
C ALA A 37 -5.89 8.76 -8.04
N HIS A 38 -4.58 8.47 -8.00
CA HIS A 38 -4.01 7.30 -8.68
C HIS A 38 -4.49 6.01 -8.04
N TRP A 39 -4.69 5.00 -8.88
CA TRP A 39 -5.17 3.68 -8.48
C TRP A 39 -4.08 2.66 -8.72
N PHE A 40 -3.75 1.89 -7.68
CA PHE A 40 -2.82 0.79 -7.81
C PHE A 40 -3.47 -0.50 -7.32
N LEU A 41 -3.28 -1.57 -8.08
CA LEU A 41 -3.73 -2.91 -7.74
C LEU A 41 -2.52 -3.83 -7.83
N GLY A 42 -2.15 -4.43 -6.71
CA GLY A 42 -1.02 -5.33 -6.65
C GLY A 42 -0.96 -6.07 -5.33
N PRO A 43 0.02 -6.98 -5.18
CA PRO A 43 0.21 -7.69 -3.94
C PRO A 43 0.61 -6.70 -2.84
N GLY A 44 -0.02 -6.80 -1.67
CA GLY A 44 0.22 -5.87 -0.55
C GLY A 44 1.67 -5.84 -0.07
N GLU A 45 2.41 -6.92 -0.32
CA GLU A 45 3.86 -7.04 -0.07
C GLU A 45 4.73 -6.18 -1.00
N ALA A 46 4.28 -5.89 -2.22
CA ALA A 46 5.01 -5.01 -3.15
C ALA A 46 4.81 -3.53 -2.83
N LEU A 47 3.76 -3.19 -2.08
CA LEU A 47 3.50 -1.82 -1.64
C LEU A 47 4.28 -1.52 -0.37
N ARG A 48 5.02 -0.41 -0.40
CA ARG A 48 5.77 0.05 0.75
C ARG A 48 4.83 0.80 1.71
N ARG A 49 4.83 0.37 2.98
CA ARG A 49 3.96 0.91 4.03
C ARG A 49 4.50 2.25 4.53
N LEU A 50 3.65 3.27 4.54
CA LEU A 50 3.99 4.63 5.00
C LEU A 50 3.83 4.84 6.50
N LEU A 51 3.17 3.92 7.22
CA LEU A 51 3.13 3.98 8.68
C LEU A 51 4.22 3.05 9.26
N PRO A 52 5.36 3.58 9.72
CA PRO A 52 6.04 3.02 10.87
C PRO A 52 5.17 3.29 12.11
N ASP A 53 5.22 2.38 13.08
CA ASP A 53 4.53 2.50 14.38
C ASP A 53 4.63 3.93 14.95
N PRO A 54 3.56 4.52 15.54
CA PRO A 54 3.57 5.91 16.01
C PRO A 54 4.66 6.22 17.06
N ARG A 55 5.35 5.22 17.64
CA ARG A 55 6.52 5.39 18.52
C ARG A 55 7.85 5.45 17.76
N SER A 56 7.86 5.22 16.46
CA SER A 56 9.08 5.20 15.63
C SER A 56 9.53 6.59 15.16
N SER A 57 8.75 7.64 15.43
CA SER A 57 9.18 9.04 15.25
C SER A 57 9.86 9.57 16.52
N SER A 58 11.01 9.00 16.87
CA SER A 58 11.90 9.56 17.89
C SER A 58 13.34 9.16 17.61
N SER A 59 13.93 9.79 16.59
CA SER A 59 15.34 10.18 16.59
C SER A 59 15.66 10.88 15.25
N ARG A 60 15.51 12.20 15.19
CA ARG A 60 16.42 13.04 14.42
C ARG A 60 17.18 13.86 15.45
N ARG A 61 18.44 13.50 15.64
CA ARG A 61 19.43 14.21 16.43
C ARG A 61 20.19 15.18 15.52
#